data_AF-A0A5E7ZKC2-F1
#
_entry.id   AF-A0A5E7ZKC2-F1
#
_cell.length_a   1.000
_cell.length_b   1.000
_cell.length_c   1.000
_cell.angle_alpha   90.00
_cell.angle_beta   90.00
_cell.angle_gamma   90.00
#
_symmetry.space_group_name_H-M   'P 1'
#
loop_
_entity.id
_entity.type
_entity.pdbx_description
1 polymer ?
#
loop_
_entity_poly.entity_id
_entity_poly.type
_entity_poly.pdbx_seq_one_letter_code
_entity_poly.pdbx_strand_id
1 'polypeptide(L)' 'MSETGLTRRIRITTFVVMKRMIAMGLLGWTTACVNVSAPDKPIEINLNIKVTQEVVYRLDGDAKALIQSNPGIF' A
#
# COMPACT_ATOMS: atom_id res chain seq x y z
N MET A 1 -34.45 40.94 47.73
CA MET A 1 -34.59 40.11 46.52
C MET A 1 -33.64 40.66 45.47
N SER A 2 -32.42 40.12 45.42
CA SER A 2 -31.31 40.59 44.58
C SER A 2 -30.85 39.42 43.71
N GLU A 3 -31.62 39.06 42.67
CA GLU A 3 -31.28 37.96 41.77
C GLU A 3 -31.62 38.24 40.29
N THR A 4 -31.33 39.45 39.79
CA THR A 4 -31.60 39.80 38.37
C THR A 4 -30.34 40.05 37.54
N GLY A 5 -29.15 40.07 38.15
CA GLY A 5 -27.88 40.36 37.47
C GLY A 5 -27.10 39.15 36.93
N LEU A 6 -27.21 37.99 37.59
CA LEU A 6 -26.34 36.83 37.32
C LEU A 6 -26.80 36.02 36.09
N THR A 7 -28.11 35.90 35.88
CA THR A 7 -28.72 35.13 34.78
C THR A 7 -28.51 35.78 33.40
N ARG A 8 -28.40 37.11 33.34
CA ARG A 8 -28.22 37.85 32.07
C ARG A 8 -26.79 37.76 31.52
N ARG A 9 -25.77 37.73 32.39
CA ARG A 9 -24.35 37.59 31.99
C ARG A 9 -24.03 36.20 31.46
N ILE A 10 -24.55 35.14 32.12
CA ILE A 10 -24.32 33.74 31.73
C ILE A 10 -24.86 33.45 30.32
N ARG A 11 -26.02 34.00 29.97
CA ARG A 11 -26.64 33.79 28.65
C ARG A 11 -25.78 34.34 27.51
N ILE A 12 -25.16 35.51 27.70
CA ILE A 12 -24.31 36.13 26.66
C ILE A 12 -23.04 35.31 26.46
N THR A 13 -22.39 34.85 27.53
CA THR A 13 -21.15 34.06 27.45
C THR A 13 -21.37 32.71 26.77
N THR A 14 -22.46 32.01 27.06
CA THR A 14 -22.73 30.69 26.45
C THR A 14 -23.03 30.79 24.95
N PHE A 15 -23.79 31.81 24.51
CA PHE A 15 -24.07 32.03 23.10
C PHE A 15 -22.82 32.44 22.30
N VAL A 16 -21.93 33.26 22.88
CA VAL A 16 -20.68 33.67 22.23
C VAL A 16 -19.69 32.50 22.11
N VAL A 17 -19.58 31.67 23.14
CA VAL A 17 -18.71 30.48 23.13
C VAL A 17 -19.23 29.43 22.14
N MET A 18 -20.54 29.15 22.12
CA MET A 18 -21.16 28.22 21.16
C MET A 18 -20.94 28.69 19.71
N LYS A 19 -21.10 29.99 19.43
CA LYS A 19 -20.91 30.56 18.09
C LYS A 19 -19.45 30.49 17.62
N ARG A 20 -18.49 30.61 18.55
CA ARG A 20 -17.05 30.44 18.27
C ARG A 20 -16.67 28.98 17.98
N MET A 21 -17.26 28.03 18.69
CA MET A 21 -17.02 26.59 18.46
C MET A 21 -17.52 26.13 17.08
N ILE A 22 -18.70 26.61 16.65
CA ILE A 22 -19.25 26.32 15.32
C ILE A 22 -18.39 26.95 14.21
N ALA A 23 -17.92 28.19 14.40
CA ALA A 23 -17.03 28.85 13.44
C ALA A 23 -15.68 28.13 13.27
N MET A 24 -15.17 27.49 14.34
CA MET A 24 -13.91 26.74 14.30
C MET A 24 -14.06 25.35 13.66
N GLY A 25 -15.23 24.70 13.82
CA GLY A 25 -15.52 23.39 13.23
C GLY A 25 -15.65 23.40 11.70
N LEU A 26 -16.04 24.54 11.11
CA LEU A 26 -16.20 24.69 9.65
C LEU A 26 -14.87 24.73 8.88
N LEU A 27 -13.73 24.92 9.57
CA LEU A 27 -12.39 24.98 8.94
C LEU A 27 -11.62 23.64 9.02
N GLY A 28 -12.11 22.67 9.80
CA GLY A 28 -11.33 21.49 10.17
C GLY A 28 -11.44 20.28 9.22
N TRP A 29 -12.35 20.31 8.25
CA TRP A 29 -12.66 19.13 7.42
C TRP A 29 -12.38 19.40 5.93
N THR A 30 -11.20 19.92 5.60
CA THR A 30 -10.70 19.80 4.23
C THR A 30 -10.30 18.35 4.01
N THR A 31 -11.27 17.55 3.59
CA THR A 31 -11.07 16.20 3.07
C THR A 31 -9.94 16.26 2.05
N ALA A 32 -8.80 15.65 2.34
CA ALA A 32 -7.68 15.57 1.41
C ALA A 32 -8.16 14.81 0.16
N CYS A 33 -8.51 15.53 -0.90
CA CYS A 33 -8.98 14.93 -2.14
C CYS A 33 -7.80 14.21 -2.78
N VAL A 34 -7.84 12.87 -2.75
CA VAL A 34 -6.87 12.04 -3.46
C VAL A 34 -7.39 11.85 -4.88
N ASN A 35 -6.63 12.31 -5.86
CA ASN A 35 -6.94 12.08 -7.27
C ASN A 35 -6.25 10.79 -7.73
N VAL A 36 -7.02 9.87 -8.33
CA VAL A 36 -6.51 8.63 -8.92
C VAL A 36 -6.78 8.70 -10.43
N SER A 37 -5.71 8.63 -11.23
CA SER A 37 -5.82 8.61 -12.69
C SER A 37 -5.14 7.35 -13.22
N ALA A 38 -5.84 6.61 -14.07
CA ALA A 38 -5.29 5.44 -14.73
C ALA A 38 -4.43 5.88 -15.94
N PRO A 39 -3.31 5.19 -16.23
CA PRO A 39 -2.50 5.47 -17.40
C PRO A 39 -3.19 5.00 -18.70
N ASP A 40 -3.01 5.74 -19.79
CA ASP A 40 -3.55 5.41 -21.13
C ASP A 40 -2.93 4.13 -21.73
N LYS A 41 -1.75 3.74 -21.23
CA LYS A 41 -1.01 2.58 -21.69
C LYS A 41 -1.01 1.49 -20.61
N PRO A 42 -1.08 0.21 -21.00
CA PRO A 42 -0.95 -0.90 -20.07
C PRO A 42 0.38 -0.85 -19.29
N ILE A 43 0.34 -1.27 -18.03
CA ILE A 43 1.52 -1.38 -17.18
C ILE A 43 2.32 -2.61 -17.64
N GLU A 44 3.51 -2.41 -18.19
CA GLU A 44 4.41 -3.50 -18.57
C GLU A 44 5.33 -3.89 -17.40
N ILE A 45 5.07 -5.05 -16.78
CA ILE A 45 5.93 -5.60 -15.73
C ILE A 45 6.87 -6.62 -16.38
N ASN A 46 8.10 -6.18 -16.71
CA ASN A 46 9.12 -7.05 -17.28
C ASN A 46 9.94 -7.74 -16.19
N LEU A 47 9.57 -8.99 -15.86
CA LEU A 47 10.31 -9.83 -14.92
C LEU A 47 11.38 -10.62 -15.67
N ASN A 48 12.51 -9.97 -15.99
CA ASN A 48 13.64 -10.64 -16.61
C ASN A 48 14.42 -11.47 -15.58
N ILE A 49 14.13 -12.77 -15.51
CA ILE A 49 14.83 -13.71 -14.63
C ILE A 49 15.74 -14.59 -15.49
N LYS A 50 17.05 -14.54 -15.23
CA LYS A 50 18.02 -15.45 -15.86
C LYS A 50 18.08 -16.75 -15.04
N VAL A 51 17.36 -17.78 -15.48
CA VAL A 51 17.42 -19.11 -14.87
C VAL A 51 18.53 -19.92 -15.55
N THR A 52 19.73 -19.92 -14.98
CA THR A 52 20.79 -20.85 -15.37
C THR A 52 20.67 -22.12 -14.54
N GLN A 53 19.95 -23.12 -15.07
CA GLN A 53 20.00 -24.47 -14.55
C GLN A 53 21.21 -25.18 -15.17
N GLU A 54 22.29 -25.26 -14.40
CA GLU A 54 23.42 -26.11 -14.73
C GLU A 54 23.04 -27.55 -14.40
N VAL A 55 22.37 -28.22 -15.35
CA VAL A 55 22.21 -29.67 -15.29
C VAL A 55 23.55 -30.26 -15.73
N VAL A 56 24.56 -30.21 -14.86
CA VAL A 56 25.72 -31.11 -14.96
C VAL A 56 25.18 -32.49 -14.63
N TYR A 57 24.49 -33.10 -15.59
CA TYR A 57 24.21 -34.52 -15.53
C TYR A 57 25.60 -35.15 -15.61
N ARG A 58 26.09 -35.63 -14.46
CA ARG A 58 27.28 -36.48 -14.38
C ARG A 58 26.93 -37.80 -15.07
N LEU A 59 26.69 -37.76 -16.37
CA LEU A 59 26.51 -38.93 -17.23
C LEU A 59 27.81 -39.72 -17.34
N ASP A 60 28.94 -39.13 -16.95
CA ASP A 60 30.27 -39.72 -17.14
C ASP A 60 30.45 -41.07 -16.45
N GLY A 61 29.78 -41.32 -15.32
CA GLY A 61 29.84 -42.61 -14.62
C GLY A 61 29.03 -43.69 -15.33
N ASP A 62 27.73 -43.45 -15.47
CA ASP A 62 26.79 -44.45 -15.97
C ASP A 62 26.90 -44.64 -17.50
N ALA A 63 27.16 -43.58 -18.26
CA ALA A 63 27.37 -43.70 -19.71
C ALA A 63 28.65 -44.48 -20.02
N LYS A 64 29.72 -44.30 -19.24
CA LYS A 64 30.96 -45.07 -19.42
C LYS A 64 30.76 -46.55 -19.12
N ALA A 65 29.97 -46.89 -18.10
CA ALA A 65 29.61 -48.28 -17.78
C ALA A 65 28.74 -48.92 -18.87
N LEU A 66 27.80 -48.18 -19.45
CA LEU A 66 26.97 -48.64 -20.57
C LEU A 66 27.77 -48.83 -21.86
N ILE A 67 28.71 -47.94 -22.16
CA ILE A 67 29.62 -48.06 -23.31
C ILE A 67 30.53 -49.29 -23.16
N GLN A 68 31.07 -49.53 -21.96
CA GLN A 68 31.89 -50.72 -21.70
C GLN A 68 31.11 -52.03 -21.77
N SER A 69 29.85 -52.04 -21.31
CA SER A 69 29.03 -53.25 -21.32
C SER A 69 28.47 -53.60 -22.70
N ASN A 70 28.37 -52.63 -23.62
CA ASN A 70 27.78 -52.81 -24.94
C ASN A 70 28.63 -52.15 -26.06
N PRO A 71 29.81 -52.68 -26.37
CA PRO A 71 30.76 -52.06 -27.29
C PRO A 71 30.36 -52.12 -28.78
N GLY A 72 29.25 -52.78 -29.11
CA GLY A 72 28.75 -52.92 -30.47
C GLY A 72 27.60 -51.97 -30.84
N ILE A 73 27.15 -51.12 -29.91
CA ILE A 73 25.96 -50.27 -30.07
C ILE A 73 26.35 -48.78 -30.11
N PHE A 74 27.64 -48.45 -29.89
CA PHE A 74 28.20 -47.10 -29.93
C PHE A 74 29.44 -47.04 -30.81
#